data_AF-A0A354CLV2-F1
#
_entry.id   AF-A0A354CLV2-F1
#
_cell.length_a   1.000
_cell.length_b   1.000
_cell.length_c   1.000
_cell.angle_alpha   90.00
_cell.angle_beta   90.00
_cell.angle_gamma   90.00
#
_symmetry.space_group_name_H-M   'P 1'
#
loop_
_entity.id
_entity.type
_entity.pdbx_description
1 polymer ?
#
loop_
_entity_poly.entity_id
_entity_poly.type
_entity_poly.pdbx_seq_one_letter_code
_entity_poly.pdbx_strand_id
1 'polypeptide(L)' 'LIVCRNVMIYFTEEAKDQIYRKFNDALVKGGCLFVGNTEQIINYKELGFGFEKLFFYNKL' A
#
# COMPACT_ATOMS: atom_id res chain seq x y z
N LEU A 1 5.50 5.73 -8.63
CA LEU A 1 5.44 4.28 -8.40
C LEU A 1 6.29 3.98 -7.18
N ILE A 2 5.74 3.29 -6.18
CA ILE A 2 6.47 2.70 -5.06
C ILE A 2 6.33 1.18 -5.17
N VAL A 3 7.44 0.46 -5.02
CA VAL A 3 7.46 -1.01 -5.00
C VAL A 3 7.97 -1.46 -3.64
N CYS A 4 7.13 -2.16 -2.89
CA CYS A 4 7.45 -2.64 -1.55
C CYS A 4 6.91 -4.06 -1.42
N ARG A 5 7.75 -5.06 -1.74
CA ARG A 5 7.34 -6.46 -1.86
C ARG A 5 8.17 -7.35 -0.94
N ASN A 6 7.51 -8.34 -0.34
CA ASN A 6 8.10 -9.39 0.50
C ASN A 6 8.81 -8.86 1.75
N VAL A 7 8.41 -7.68 2.23
CA VAL A 7 9.01 -7.01 3.40
C VAL A 7 7.96 -6.60 4.42
N MET A 8 6.73 -6.29 3.98
CA MET A 8 5.63 -5.92 4.87
C MET A 8 5.26 -7.09 5.80
N ILE A 9 5.50 -8.33 5.36
CA ILE A 9 5.28 -9.55 6.13
C ILE A 9 6.03 -9.64 7.47
N TYR A 10 7.10 -8.85 7.66
CA TYR A 10 7.89 -8.86 8.90
C TYR A 10 7.42 -7.83 9.94
N PHE A 11 6.48 -6.97 9.60
CA PHE A 11 5.98 -5.92 10.49
C PHE A 11 4.67 -6.31 11.15
N THR A 12 4.42 -5.75 12.33
CA THR A 12 3.10 -5.82 12.98
C THR A 12 2.06 -5.04 12.18
N GLU A 13 0.77 -5.29 12.41
CA GLU A 13 -0.30 -4.59 11.70
C GLU A 13 -0.26 -3.07 11.95
N GLU A 14 0.06 -2.64 13.18
CA GLU A 14 0.17 -1.23 13.53
C GLU A 14 1.32 -0.55 12.75
N ALA A 15 2.45 -1.24 12.60
CA ALA A 15 3.58 -0.75 11.82
C ALA A 15 3.25 -0.71 10.33
N LYS A 16 2.55 -1.73 9.80
CA LYS A 16 2.07 -1.74 8.41
C LYS A 16 1.17 -0.55 8.13
N ASP A 17 0.21 -0.28 9.00
CA ASP A 17 -0.74 0.83 8.83
C ASP A 17 -0.02 2.18 8.75
N GLN A 18 0.96 2.41 9.64
CA GLN A 18 1.77 3.62 9.61
C GLN A 18 2.62 3.75 8.34
N ILE A 19 3.22 2.64 7.89
CA ILE A 19 4.03 2.60 6.66
C ILE A 19 3.15 2.88 5.44
N TYR A 20 1.96 2.27 5.34
CA TYR A 20 1.05 2.48 4.22
C TYR A 20 0.53 3.91 4.14
N ARG A 21 0.24 4.57 5.28
CA ARG A 21 -0.10 6.01 5.31
C ARG A 21 1.04 6.86 4.74
N LYS A 22 2.28 6.58 5.18
CA LYS A 22 3.47 7.28 4.65
C LYS A 22 3.68 7.04 3.16
N PHE A 23 3.40 5.83 2.65
CA PHE A 23 3.44 5.58 1.21
C PHE A 23 2.36 6.35 0.46
N ASN A 24 1.14 6.43 1.00
CA ASN A 24 0.08 7.23 0.40
C ASN A 24 0.51 8.70 0.32
N ASP A 25 1.02 9.26 1.42
CA ASP A 25 1.49 10.65 1.47
C ASP A 25 2.60 10.92 0.46
N ALA A 26 3.56 10.00 0.31
CA ALA A 26 4.69 10.11 -0.62
C ALA A 26 4.31 9.95 -2.10
N LEU A 27 3.16 9.34 -2.41
CA LEU A 27 2.69 9.17 -3.78
C LEU A 27 2.05 10.46 -4.31
N VAL A 28 2.27 10.73 -5.60
CA VAL A 28 1.46 11.70 -6.35
C VAL A 28 0.05 11.14 -6.56
N LYS A 29 -0.94 12.02 -6.79
CA LYS A 29 -2.30 11.59 -7.14
C LYS A 29 -2.28 10.67 -8.37
N GLY A 30 -2.98 9.54 -8.29
CA GLY A 30 -2.94 8.48 -9.32
C GLY A 30 -1.66 7.63 -9.32
N GLY A 31 -0.68 7.94 -8.48
CA GLY A 31 0.54 7.15 -8.34
C GLY A 31 0.27 5.78 -7.72
N CYS A 32 1.00 4.76 -8.16
CA CYS A 32 0.77 3.36 -7.78
C CYS A 32 1.74 2.85 -6.70
N LEU A 33 1.21 2.06 -5.77
CA LEU A 33 1.90 1.20 -4.82
C LEU A 33 1.73 -0.26 -5.24
N PHE A 34 2.85 -0.96 -5.46
CA PHE A 34 2.89 -2.38 -5.81
C PHE A 34 3.44 -3.21 -4.65
N VAL A 35 2.61 -4.12 -4.11
CA VAL A 35 2.93 -5.00 -2.98
C VAL A 35 3.16 -6.46 -3.40
N GLY A 36 3.66 -7.29 -2.51
CA GLY A 36 3.88 -8.71 -2.76
C GLY A 36 2.61 -9.54 -2.73
N ASN A 37 2.72 -10.79 -3.18
CA ASN A 37 1.57 -11.65 -3.45
C ASN A 37 0.78 -12.05 -2.19
N THR A 38 1.41 -11.98 -1.02
CA THR A 38 0.81 -12.30 0.29
C THR A 38 0.59 -11.04 1.13
N GLU A 39 0.69 -9.86 0.53
CA GLU A 39 0.70 -8.56 1.23
C GLU A 39 -0.50 -7.70 0.82
N GLN A 40 -1.64 -8.33 0.52
CA GLN A 40 -2.86 -7.62 0.15
C GLN A 40 -3.30 -6.68 1.28
N ILE A 41 -3.51 -5.41 0.94
CA ILE A 41 -4.00 -4.38 1.87
C ILE A 41 -5.52 -4.47 1.91
N ILE A 42 -6.08 -4.83 3.07
CA ILE A 42 -7.53 -5.03 3.25
C ILE A 42 -8.23 -3.68 3.43
N ASN A 43 -7.68 -2.80 4.27
CA ASN A 43 -8.22 -1.48 4.59
C ASN A 43 -7.73 -0.37 3.64
N TYR A 44 -7.42 -0.71 2.38
CA TYR A 44 -6.82 0.23 1.41
C TYR A 44 -7.63 1.52 1.23
N LYS A 45 -8.98 1.46 1.33
CA LYS A 45 -9.86 2.64 1.24
C LYS A 45 -9.65 3.61 2.40
N GLU A 46 -9.48 3.11 3.62
CA GLU A 46 -9.23 3.92 4.83
C GLU A 46 -7.84 4.56 4.80
N LEU A 47 -6.93 3.97 4.03
CA LEU A 47 -5.57 4.46 3.79
C LEU A 47 -5.49 5.41 2.59
N GLY A 48 -6.62 5.80 1.98
CA GLY A 48 -6.67 6.74 0.85
C GLY A 48 -6.20 6.15 -0.48
N PHE A 49 -6.20 4.82 -0.61
CA PHE A 49 -5.90 4.13 -1.86
C PHE A 49 -7.17 3.68 -2.59
N GLY A 50 -7.09 3.64 -3.91
CA GLY A 50 -7.97 2.88 -4.77
C GLY A 50 -7.39 1.49 -5.05
N PHE A 51 -8.26 0.57 -5.43
CA PHE A 51 -7.87 -0.73 -5.95
C PHE A 51 -7.81 -0.66 -7.47
N GLU A 52 -6.64 -0.92 -8.06
CA GLU A 52 -6.48 -0.95 -9.51
C GLU A 52 -6.59 -2.39 -10.02
N LYS A 53 -5.76 -3.29 -9.48
CA LYS A 53 -5.74 -4.72 -9.79
C LYS A 53 -5.00 -5.47 -8.67
N LEU A 54 -4.95 -6.80 -8.76
CA LEU A 54 -4.32 -7.65 -7.75
C LEU A 54 -2.89 -7.17 -7.40
N PHE A 55 -2.66 -6.79 -6.13
CA PHE A 55 -1.41 -6.25 -5.58
C PHE A 55 -1.03 -4.82 -5.99
N PHE A 56 -1.86 -4.11 -6.76
CA PHE A 56 -1.62 -2.73 -7.19
C PHE A 56 -2.69 -1.79 -6.64
N TYR A 57 -2.24 -0.73 -5.96
CA TYR A 57 -3.08 0.26 -5.29
C TYR A 57 -2.68 1.67 -5.72
N ASN A 58 -3.62 2.52 -6.12
CA ASN A 58 -3.33 3.87 -6.56
C ASN A 58 -3.74 4.91 -5.52
N LYS A 59 -2.99 6.00 -5.37
CA LYS A 59 -3.41 7.14 -4.55
C LYS A 59 -4.62 7.82 -5.18
N LEU A 60 -5.69 8.03 -4.41
CA LEU A 60 -6.89 8.75 -4.83
C LEU A 60 -6.67 10.28 -4.92
#